data_AF-A0A251YYD1-F1
#
_entry.id   AF-A0A251YYD1-F1
#
_cell.length_a   1.000
_cell.length_b   1.000
_cell.length_c   1.000
_cell.angle_alpha   90.00
_cell.angle_beta   90.00
_cell.angle_gamma   90.00
#
_symmetry.space_group_name_H-M   'P 1'
#
loop_
_entity.id
_entity.type
_entity.pdbx_description
1 polymer ?
#
loop_
_entity_poly.entity_id
_entity_poly.type
_entity_poly.pdbx_seq_one_letter_code
_entity_poly.pdbx_strand_id
1 'polypeptide(L)'
;MLDYTGGTLVMPMTVLTEAYWREISGGLAAHGIPIRHFVLHADTATLSDRIQNDPDLGPSAFRFSRVEPYAEAARTWLHAEAEVVDTSRITPAEAADRIAGAVLGSAPR
;
A
#
# COMPACT_ATOMS: atom_id res chain seq x y z
N MET A 1 -1.64 -21.97 13.74
CA MET A 1 -2.32 -20.68 14.03
C MET A 1 -2.26 -19.68 12.86
N LEU A 2 -2.00 -20.11 11.62
CA LEU A 2 -2.65 -19.55 10.42
C LEU A 2 -3.95 -20.32 10.06
N ASP A 3 -4.21 -21.41 10.79
CA ASP A 3 -5.30 -22.35 10.55
C ASP A 3 -6.69 -21.80 10.91
N TYR A 4 -6.76 -20.58 11.45
CA TYR A 4 -8.04 -19.92 11.78
C TYR A 4 -8.55 -19.00 10.66
N THR A 5 -7.70 -18.62 9.68
CA THR A 5 -8.11 -17.79 8.54
C THR A 5 -8.02 -18.51 7.19
N GLY A 6 -7.15 -19.53 7.05
CA GLY A 6 -7.07 -20.40 5.87
C GLY A 6 -6.79 -19.73 4.51
N GLY A 7 -6.66 -18.40 4.47
CA GLY A 7 -6.60 -17.60 3.25
C GLY A 7 -5.78 -16.33 3.41
N THR A 8 -5.67 -15.57 2.31
CA THR A 8 -4.84 -14.35 2.22
C THR A 8 -5.30 -13.28 3.22
N LEU A 9 -4.35 -12.78 4.02
CA LEU A 9 -4.55 -11.61 4.87
C LEU A 9 -4.16 -10.33 4.12
N VAL A 10 -5.04 -9.33 4.10
CA VAL A 10 -4.76 -8.00 3.55
C VAL A 10 -4.59 -7.00 4.69
N MET A 11 -3.49 -6.25 4.69
CA MET A 11 -3.14 -5.28 5.76
C MET A 11 -2.93 -3.87 5.19
N PRO A 12 -3.98 -3.03 5.08
CA PRO A 12 -3.84 -1.64 4.66
C PRO A 12 -3.11 -0.83 5.73
N MET A 13 -2.00 -0.17 5.36
CA MET A 13 -1.20 0.64 6.29
C MET A 13 -0.62 1.86 5.58
N THR A 14 -0.39 2.93 6.34
CA THR A 14 0.40 4.08 5.89
C THR A 14 1.78 4.00 6.54
N VAL A 15 2.78 3.52 5.79
CA VAL A 15 4.17 3.39 6.26
C VAL A 15 5.06 4.32 5.45
N LEU A 16 5.49 5.41 6.06
CA LEU A 16 6.30 6.46 5.41
C LEU A 16 7.74 6.52 5.96
N THR A 17 8.09 5.58 6.85
CA THR A 17 9.40 5.49 7.48
C THR A 17 10.02 4.15 7.15
N GLU A 18 11.17 4.16 6.45
CA GLU A 18 11.81 2.91 6.00
C GLU A 18 12.21 2.01 7.17
N ALA A 19 12.77 2.57 8.24
CA ALA A 19 13.16 1.78 9.41
C ALA A 19 11.98 1.00 10.01
N TYR A 20 10.79 1.61 10.02
CA TYR A 20 9.56 0.95 10.49
C TYR A 20 9.08 -0.14 9.51
N TRP A 21 9.20 0.09 8.20
CA TRP A 21 8.97 -0.95 7.20
C TRP A 21 9.90 -2.16 7.39
N ARG A 22 11.20 -1.93 7.64
CA ARG A 22 12.18 -2.99 7.89
C ARG A 22 11.86 -3.80 9.14
N GLU A 23 11.36 -3.15 10.19
CA GLU A 23 10.91 -3.83 11.40
C GLU A 23 9.71 -4.76 11.12
N ILE A 24 8.68 -4.27 10.43
CA ILE A 24 7.49 -5.05 10.07
C ILE A 24 7.86 -6.24 9.18
N SER A 25 8.53 -5.97 8.06
CA SER A 25 8.89 -6.99 7.07
C SER A 25 9.86 -8.01 7.64
N GLY A 26 10.86 -7.57 8.41
CA GLY A 26 11.80 -8.44 9.09
C GLY A 26 11.14 -9.33 10.14
N GLY A 27 10.24 -8.77 10.96
CA GLY A 27 9.49 -9.54 11.95
C GLY A 27 8.61 -10.63 11.32
N LEU A 28 7.86 -10.28 10.27
CA LEU A 28 7.04 -11.25 9.52
C LEU A 28 7.90 -12.33 8.85
N ALA A 29 9.05 -11.96 8.25
CA ALA A 29 9.98 -12.90 7.66
C ALA A 29 10.58 -13.86 8.71
N ALA A 30 10.90 -13.37 9.91
CA ALA A 30 11.39 -14.19 11.02
C ALA A 30 10.36 -15.23 11.49
N HIS A 31 9.07 -14.97 11.29
CA HIS A 31 7.99 -15.92 11.53
C HIS A 31 7.63 -16.78 10.31
N GLY A 32 8.39 -16.68 9.21
CA GLY A 32 8.16 -17.46 7.99
C GLY A 32 6.88 -17.06 7.25
N ILE A 33 6.37 -15.84 7.46
CA ILE A 33 5.15 -15.35 6.82
C ILE A 33 5.53 -14.68 5.50
N PRO A 34 5.17 -15.24 4.33
CA PRO A 34 5.45 -14.61 3.05
C PRO A 34 4.59 -13.35 2.86
N ILE A 35 5.19 -12.30 2.31
CA ILE A 35 4.51 -11.02 2.08
C ILE A 35 4.55 -10.68 0.59
N ARG A 36 3.43 -10.17 0.07
CA ARG A 36 3.38 -9.41 -1.18
C ARG A 36 3.14 -7.95 -0.85
N HIS A 37 4.17 -7.13 -1.03
CA HIS A 37 4.14 -5.71 -0.69
C HIS A 37 3.75 -4.88 -1.91
N PHE A 38 2.67 -4.11 -1.78
CA PHE A 38 2.16 -3.23 -2.82
C PHE A 38 2.10 -1.79 -2.32
N VAL A 39 2.42 -0.84 -3.20
CA VAL A 39 2.21 0.59 -2.97
C VAL A 39 1.09 1.08 -3.86
N LEU A 40 0.03 1.63 -3.25
CA LEU A 40 -1.01 2.34 -3.97
C LEU A 40 -0.55 3.76 -4.24
N HIS A 41 0.03 3.99 -5.41
CA HIS A 41 0.51 5.31 -5.80
C HIS A 41 -0.61 6.18 -6.34
N ALA A 42 -0.60 7.46 -6.00
CA ALA A 42 -1.31 8.50 -6.72
C ALA A 42 -0.37 9.69 -6.83
N ASP A 43 -0.39 10.39 -7.97
CA ASP A 43 0.36 11.63 -8.10
C ASP A 43 -0.10 12.68 -7.08
N THR A 44 0.77 13.64 -6.76
CA THR A 44 0.53 14.62 -5.69
C THR A 44 -0.76 15.42 -5.89
N ALA A 45 -1.10 15.75 -7.14
CA ALA A 45 -2.30 16.52 -7.46
C ALA A 45 -3.55 15.68 -7.19
N THR A 46 -3.58 14.45 -7.67
CA THR A 46 -4.67 13.49 -7.49
C THR A 46 -4.85 13.13 -6.01
N LEU A 47 -3.76 12.90 -5.28
CA LEU A 47 -3.84 12.61 -3.84
C LEU A 47 -4.40 13.80 -3.05
N SER A 48 -3.94 15.01 -3.35
CA SER A 48 -4.41 16.23 -2.70
C SER A 48 -5.89 16.49 -3.00
N ASP A 49 -6.31 16.31 -4.25
CA ASP A 49 -7.71 16.44 -4.67
C ASP A 49 -8.62 15.42 -3.96
N ARG A 50 -8.21 14.15 -3.92
CA ARG A 50 -8.94 13.09 -3.20
C ARG A 50 -9.07 13.37 -1.71
N ILE A 51 -8.05 13.94 -1.07
CA ILE A 51 -8.13 14.33 0.35
C ILE A 51 -9.08 15.51 0.52
N GLN A 52 -9.03 16.51 -0.37
CA GLN A 52 -9.89 17.69 -0.31
C GLN A 52 -11.37 17.34 -0.46
N ASN A 53 -11.65 16.41 -1.38
CA ASN A 53 -12.99 16.09 -1.86
C ASN A 53 -13.46 14.68 -1.43
N ASP A 54 -12.88 14.14 -0.36
CA ASP A 54 -13.26 12.83 0.17
C ASP A 54 -14.75 12.84 0.58
N PRO A 55 -15.62 12.02 -0.04
CA PRO A 55 -17.06 12.09 0.19
C PRO A 55 -17.48 11.52 1.56
N ASP A 56 -16.65 10.67 2.16
CA ASP A 56 -16.95 9.98 3.40
C ASP A 56 -16.38 10.73 4.61
N LEU A 57 -15.16 11.27 4.47
CA LEU A 57 -14.42 11.91 5.56
C LEU A 57 -14.30 13.42 5.44
N GLY A 58 -14.50 13.98 4.24
CA GLY A 58 -14.24 15.38 3.95
C GLY A 58 -12.74 15.75 4.03
N PRO A 59 -12.42 17.05 3.90
CA PRO A 59 -11.05 17.54 3.95
C PRO A 59 -10.38 17.25 5.29
N SER A 60 -9.09 16.89 5.26
CA SER A 60 -8.34 16.49 6.46
C SER A 60 -6.94 17.07 6.50
N ALA A 61 -6.68 17.99 7.45
CA ALA A 61 -5.36 18.55 7.70
C ALA A 61 -4.33 17.47 8.05
N PHE A 62 -4.74 16.44 8.80
CA PHE A 62 -3.88 15.29 9.09
C PHE A 62 -3.46 14.56 7.82
N ARG A 63 -4.40 14.26 6.90
CA ARG A 63 -4.05 13.57 5.64
C ARG A 63 -3.19 14.47 4.74
N PHE A 64 -3.47 15.77 4.67
CA PHE A 64 -2.62 16.72 3.95
C PHE A 64 -1.18 16.75 4.50
N SER A 65 -0.99 16.65 5.82
CA SER A 65 0.34 16.57 6.43
C SER A 65 1.16 15.34 5.99
N ARG A 66 0.53 14.35 5.35
CA ARG A 66 1.18 13.13 4.84
C ARG A 66 1.54 13.19 3.36
N VAL A 67 1.11 14.20 2.61
CA VAL A 67 1.37 14.30 1.17
C VAL A 67 2.87 14.42 0.88
N GLU A 68 3.57 15.37 1.51
CA GLU A 68 5.02 15.52 1.31
C GLU A 68 5.83 14.34 1.90
N PRO A 69 5.56 13.86 3.14
CA PRO A 69 6.21 12.65 3.63
C PRO A 69 6.04 11.43 2.73
N TYR A 70 4.88 11.29 2.09
CA TYR A 70 4.65 10.25 1.10
C TYR A 70 5.47 10.47 -0.17
N ALA A 71 5.48 11.69 -0.71
CA ALA A 71 6.28 12.01 -1.89
C ALA A 71 7.78 11.74 -1.66
N GLU A 72 8.29 12.03 -0.46
CA GLU A 72 9.66 11.70 -0.06
C GLU A 72 9.89 10.20 0.03
N ALA A 73 9.02 9.47 0.72
CA ALA A 73 9.15 8.02 0.82
C ALA A 73 9.12 7.35 -0.58
N ALA A 74 8.17 7.76 -1.43
CA ALA A 74 8.00 7.26 -2.79
C ALA A 74 9.26 7.44 -3.65
N ARG A 75 9.90 8.61 -3.59
CA ARG A 75 11.09 8.92 -4.40
C ARG A 75 12.40 8.35 -3.85
N THR A 76 12.43 7.93 -2.59
CA THR A 76 13.67 7.48 -1.92
C THR A 76 13.77 5.98 -1.70
N TRP A 77 12.73 5.33 -1.18
CA TRP A 77 12.81 3.91 -0.78
C TRP A 77 11.55 3.11 -1.10
N LEU A 78 10.37 3.72 -0.95
CA LEU A 78 9.11 2.99 -0.89
C LEU A 78 8.78 2.28 -2.21
N HIS A 79 9.05 2.90 -3.35
CA HIS A 79 8.85 2.26 -4.66
C HIS A 79 9.88 1.17 -4.98
N ALA A 80 11.05 1.18 -4.34
CA ALA A 80 12.06 0.13 -4.54
C ALA A 80 11.73 -1.15 -3.76
N GLU A 81 10.98 -1.02 -2.66
CA GLU A 81 10.63 -2.12 -1.75
C GLU A 81 9.28 -2.78 -2.05
N ALA A 82 8.57 -2.34 -3.10
CA ALA A 82 7.20 -2.75 -3.37
C ALA A 82 6.87 -2.84 -4.86
N GLU A 83 5.84 -3.62 -5.18
CA GLU A 83 5.17 -3.53 -6.47
C GLU A 83 4.24 -2.30 -6.48
N VAL A 84 4.47 -1.37 -7.40
CA VAL A 84 3.70 -0.12 -7.46
C VAL A 84 2.43 -0.30 -8.31
N VAL A 85 1.28 0.00 -7.72
CA VAL A 85 0.00 0.11 -8.41
C VAL A 85 -0.36 1.59 -8.51
N ASP A 86 -0.16 2.17 -9.69
CA ASP A 86 -0.57 3.54 -9.96
C ASP A 86 -2.11 3.63 -10.06
N THR A 87 -2.68 4.31 -9.08
CA THR A 87 -4.12 4.54 -8.90
C THR A 87 -4.57 5.90 -9.41
N SER A 88 -3.69 6.72 -9.99
CA SER A 88 -4.00 8.10 -10.39
C SER A 88 -5.14 8.17 -11.41
N ARG A 89 -5.28 7.12 -12.23
CA ARG A 89 -6.26 7.07 -13.33
C ARG A 89 -7.10 5.80 -13.38
N ILE A 90 -7.11 5.03 -12.28
CA ILE A 90 -7.92 3.82 -12.19
C ILE A 90 -8.82 3.87 -10.96
N THR A 91 -9.89 3.09 -11.04
CA THR A 91 -10.86 2.88 -9.97
C THR A 91 -10.30 1.95 -8.89
N PRO A 92 -10.89 1.96 -7.68
CA PRO A 92 -10.54 1.00 -6.64
C PRO A 92 -10.71 -0.46 -7.07
N ALA A 93 -11.74 -0.77 -7.87
CA ALA A 93 -11.97 -2.13 -8.38
C ALA A 93 -10.84 -2.58 -9.31
N GLU A 94 -10.42 -1.72 -10.25
CA GLU A 94 -9.28 -2.02 -11.14
C GLU A 94 -7.97 -2.17 -10.37
N ALA A 95 -7.76 -1.40 -9.30
CA ALA A 95 -6.58 -1.56 -8.44
C ALA A 95 -6.61 -2.91 -7.71
N ALA A 96 -7.77 -3.31 -7.17
CA ALA A 96 -7.96 -4.59 -6.52
C ALA A 96 -7.74 -5.76 -7.50
N ASP A 97 -8.25 -5.68 -8.73
CA ASP A 97 -8.06 -6.71 -9.75
C ASP A 97 -6.58 -6.87 -10.13
N ARG A 98 -5.82 -5.77 -10.23
CA ARG A 98 -4.38 -5.82 -10.48
C ARG A 98 -3.63 -6.52 -9.34
N ILE A 99 -3.93 -6.16 -8.10
CA ILE A 99 -3.32 -6.78 -6.92
C ILE A 99 -3.68 -8.27 -6.85
N ALA A 100 -4.95 -8.61 -7.04
CA ALA A 100 -5.43 -9.99 -7.03
C ALA A 100 -4.76 -10.81 -8.14
N GLY A 101 -4.64 -10.26 -9.36
CA GLY A 101 -3.94 -10.90 -10.47
C GLY A 101 -2.47 -11.16 -10.17
N ALA A 102 -1.78 -10.20 -9.54
CA ALA A 102 -0.38 -10.33 -9.16
C ALA A 102 -0.16 -11.40 -8.07
N VAL A 103 -1.10 -11.53 -7.11
CA VAL A 103 -1.04 -12.54 -6.05
C VAL A 103 -1.39 -13.92 -6.60
N LEU A 104 -2.56 -14.06 -7.25
CA LEU A 104 -3.09 -15.34 -7.71
C LEU A 104 -2.35 -15.91 -8.92
N GLY A 105 -1.81 -15.05 -9.80
CA GLY A 105 -1.00 -15.46 -10.95
C GLY A 105 0.42 -15.94 -10.60
N SER A 106 0.85 -15.74 -9.36
CA SER A 106 2.19 -16.09 -8.87
C SER A 106 2.26 -17.39 -8.05
N ALA A 107 1.10 -18.01 -7.77
CA ALA A 107 1.05 -19.28 -7.06
C ALA A 107 1.56 -20.42 -7.97
N PRO A 108 2.44 -21.32 -7.49
CA PRO A 108 2.68 -22.57 -8.18
C PRO A 108 1.36 -23.36 -8.22
N ARG A 109 1.06 -23.99 -9.37
CA ARG A 109 0.00 -25.01 -9.44
C ARG A 109 0.41 -26.25 -8.66
#